data_AF-A0A4R1U1Q2-F1
#
_entry.id   AF-A0A4R1U1Q2-F1
#
_cell.length_a   1.000
_cell.length_b   1.000
_cell.length_c   1.000
_cell.angle_alpha   90.00
_cell.angle_beta   90.00
_cell.angle_gamma   90.00
#
_symmetry.space_group_name_H-M   'P 1'
#
loop_
_entity.id
_entity.type
_entity.pdbx_description
1 polymer ?
#
loop_
_entity_poly.entity_id
_entity_poly.type
_entity_poly.pdbx_seq_one_letter_code
_entity_poly.pdbx_strand_id
1 'polypeptide(L)'
;MSKPFVPQDGFRPLSRAEVETVIGRLDLKPHATIGRTADHLAGDYAGEGRDLLHDAVTRALTSRSCREGITGEQFLAGIMRSIASTARRSRERRAEDPVSIPVEVLAEQMAIGGYTVQSADDIIETERVRRICADVLDRLAAASATQAKLIDGIGLGLRGQALADHLAISLDDLATVRRALKRHAQRLWLQVEPAISPPENTRP
;
A
#
# COMPACT_ATOMS: atom_id res chain seq x y z
N MET A 1 17.59 19.07 -34.48
CA MET A 1 17.22 20.47 -34.19
C MET A 1 15.75 20.51 -33.78
N SER A 2 15.46 20.60 -32.47
CA SER A 2 14.08 20.72 -31.98
C SER A 2 13.53 22.10 -32.33
N LYS A 3 12.35 22.15 -32.96
CA LYS A 3 11.66 23.42 -33.22
C LYS A 3 11.38 24.13 -31.88
N PRO A 4 11.59 25.45 -31.78
CA PRO A 4 11.22 26.21 -30.60
C PRO A 4 9.72 26.07 -30.35
N PHE A 5 9.35 25.84 -29.09
CA PHE A 5 7.96 25.84 -28.63
C PHE A 5 7.42 27.26 -28.80
N VAL A 6 6.56 27.45 -29.79
CA VAL A 6 5.78 28.69 -29.94
C VAL A 6 4.55 28.54 -29.06
N PRO A 7 4.39 29.33 -27.98
CA PRO A 7 3.15 29.34 -27.22
C PRO A 7 2.04 29.84 -28.16
N GLN A 8 1.04 29.00 -28.45
CA GLN A 8 -0.17 29.51 -29.09
C GLN A 8 -0.95 30.31 -28.05
N ASP A 9 -0.82 31.63 -28.13
CA ASP A 9 -1.59 32.59 -27.35
C ASP A 9 -3.08 32.47 -27.69
N GLY A 10 -3.93 32.41 -26.66
CA GLY A 10 -5.38 32.69 -26.78
C GLY A 10 -6.36 31.61 -26.29
N PHE A 11 -5.91 30.43 -25.85
CA PHE A 11 -6.86 29.38 -25.45
C PHE A 11 -7.29 29.51 -23.99
N ARG A 12 -8.60 29.67 -23.77
CA ARG A 12 -9.20 29.59 -22.44
C ARG A 12 -9.17 28.13 -21.96
N PRO A 13 -8.61 27.84 -20.77
CA PRO A 13 -8.78 26.53 -20.15
C PRO A 13 -10.23 26.37 -19.69
N LEU A 14 -10.83 25.21 -19.97
CA LEU A 14 -12.11 24.84 -19.40
C LEU A 14 -11.99 24.73 -17.88
N SER A 15 -12.99 25.24 -17.17
CA SER A 15 -13.17 25.00 -15.74
C SER A 15 -13.46 23.53 -15.48
N ARG A 16 -13.28 23.10 -14.23
CA ARG A 16 -13.56 21.72 -13.82
C ARG A 16 -15.00 21.30 -14.13
N ALA A 17 -15.99 22.16 -13.84
CA ALA A 17 -17.40 21.88 -14.12
C ALA A 17 -17.69 21.73 -15.63
N GLU A 18 -17.01 22.51 -16.47
CA GLU A 18 -17.09 22.38 -17.93
C GLU A 18 -16.47 21.06 -18.41
N VAL A 19 -15.33 20.65 -17.84
CA VAL A 19 -14.71 19.34 -18.12
C VAL A 19 -15.61 18.19 -17.68
N GLU A 20 -16.22 18.27 -16.49
CA GLU A 20 -17.20 17.28 -16.00
C GLU A 20 -18.39 17.16 -16.95
N THR A 21 -18.90 18.29 -17.43
CA THR A 21 -20.01 18.31 -18.41
C THR A 21 -19.60 17.68 -19.74
N VAL A 22 -18.40 17.98 -20.23
CA VAL A 22 -17.87 17.40 -21.48
C VAL A 22 -17.69 15.88 -21.34
N ILE A 23 -17.09 15.42 -20.25
CA ILE A 23 -16.87 13.99 -19.98
C ILE A 23 -18.21 13.26 -19.79
N GLY A 24 -19.16 13.87 -19.07
CA GLY A 24 -20.48 13.29 -18.81
C GLY A 24 -21.33 13.07 -20.07
N ARG A 25 -20.98 13.70 -21.20
CA ARG A 25 -21.63 13.50 -22.49
C ARG A 25 -21.01 12.37 -23.33
N LEU A 26 -19.87 11.83 -22.92
CA LEU A 26 -19.18 10.78 -23.67
C LEU A 26 -19.81 9.41 -23.40
N ASP A 27 -19.89 8.60 -24.44
CA ASP A 27 -20.19 7.18 -24.27
C ASP A 27 -18.91 6.44 -23.85
N LEU A 28 -18.86 6.02 -22.59
CA LEU A 28 -17.71 5.34 -21.99
C LEU A 28 -17.84 3.81 -22.04
N LYS A 29 -18.80 3.26 -22.80
CA LYS A 29 -18.95 1.81 -22.95
C LYS A 29 -17.75 1.19 -23.67
N PRO A 30 -17.41 -0.09 -23.41
CA PRO A 30 -16.24 -0.76 -23.99
C PRO A 30 -16.16 -0.69 -25.52
N HIS A 31 -17.30 -0.75 -26.22
CA HIS A 31 -17.35 -0.73 -27.69
C HIS A 31 -17.48 0.66 -28.31
N ALA A 32 -17.60 1.72 -27.49
CA ALA A 32 -17.63 3.09 -27.97
C ALA A 32 -16.27 3.50 -28.57
N THR A 33 -16.23 4.60 -29.31
CA THR A 33 -15.00 5.11 -29.96
C THR A 33 -13.86 5.31 -28.96
N ILE A 34 -14.17 5.85 -27.78
CA ILE A 34 -13.17 6.08 -26.72
C ILE A 34 -12.68 4.77 -26.09
N GLY A 35 -13.54 3.77 -25.95
CA GLY A 35 -13.19 2.44 -25.45
C GLY A 35 -12.20 1.73 -26.38
N ARG A 36 -12.50 1.67 -27.69
CA ARG A 36 -11.59 1.13 -28.70
C ARG A 36 -10.25 1.86 -28.75
N THR A 37 -10.26 3.18 -28.54
CA THR A 37 -9.03 3.99 -28.47
C THR A 37 -8.21 3.63 -27.23
N ALA A 38 -8.86 3.40 -26.10
CA ALA A 38 -8.21 3.00 -24.87
C ALA A 38 -7.56 1.61 -25.01
N ASP A 39 -8.27 0.64 -25.59
CA ASP A 39 -7.74 -0.71 -25.86
C ASP A 39 -6.51 -0.65 -26.78
N HIS A 40 -6.57 0.17 -27.84
CA HIS A 40 -5.44 0.36 -28.74
C HIS A 40 -4.21 0.95 -28.03
N LEU A 41 -4.41 1.88 -27.10
CA LEU A 41 -3.32 2.55 -26.36
C LEU A 41 -2.81 1.71 -25.17
N ALA A 42 -3.56 0.69 -24.73
CA ALA A 42 -3.23 -0.12 -23.57
C ALA A 42 -2.04 -1.06 -23.78
N GLY A 43 -1.60 -1.30 -25.02
CA GLY A 43 -0.43 -2.17 -25.29
C GLY A 43 0.84 -1.74 -24.53
N ASP A 44 0.97 -0.44 -24.25
CA ASP A 44 2.09 0.12 -23.50
C ASP A 44 1.82 0.31 -21.99
N TYR A 45 0.64 -0.08 -21.51
CA TYR A 45 0.17 0.09 -20.13
C TYR A 45 0.23 -1.24 -19.36
N ALA A 46 0.10 -1.20 -18.03
CA ALA A 46 0.22 -2.36 -17.15
C ALA A 46 -1.14 -2.97 -16.76
N GLY A 47 -2.19 -2.67 -17.53
CA GLY A 47 -3.57 -3.09 -17.28
C GLY A 47 -4.39 -3.05 -18.57
N GLU A 48 -5.71 -3.14 -18.46
CA GLU A 48 -6.60 -3.17 -19.63
C GLU A 48 -6.93 -1.76 -20.14
N GLY A 49 -7.51 -1.67 -21.34
CA GLY A 49 -7.96 -0.38 -21.91
C GLY A 49 -8.95 0.34 -21.00
N ARG A 50 -9.80 -0.41 -20.29
CA ARG A 50 -10.74 0.16 -19.32
C ARG A 50 -10.03 0.86 -18.15
N ASP A 51 -8.95 0.26 -17.64
CA ASP A 51 -8.16 0.84 -16.55
C ASP A 51 -7.46 2.11 -17.02
N LEU A 52 -6.89 2.08 -18.23
CA LEU A 52 -6.26 3.23 -18.85
C LEU A 52 -7.25 4.40 -19.05
N LEU A 53 -8.48 4.09 -19.46
CA LEU A 53 -9.55 5.09 -19.61
C LEU A 53 -9.97 5.66 -18.26
N HIS A 54 -10.11 4.83 -17.23
CA HIS A 54 -10.42 5.27 -15.87
C HIS A 54 -9.35 6.23 -15.32
N ASP A 55 -8.07 5.89 -15.50
CA ASP A 55 -6.95 6.75 -15.10
C ASP A 55 -6.96 8.08 -15.87
N ALA A 56 -7.30 8.05 -17.16
CA ALA A 56 -7.39 9.25 -17.96
C ALA A 56 -8.52 10.18 -17.50
N VAL A 57 -9.70 9.64 -17.19
CA VAL A 57 -10.82 10.41 -16.61
C VAL A 57 -10.43 10.99 -15.26
N THR A 58 -9.81 10.18 -14.39
CA THR A 58 -9.35 10.63 -13.07
C THR A 58 -8.38 11.80 -13.20
N ARG A 59 -7.41 11.72 -14.12
CA ARG A 59 -6.45 12.81 -14.37
C ARG A 59 -7.09 14.03 -15.01
N ALA A 60 -8.06 13.83 -15.90
CA ALA A 60 -8.84 14.91 -16.51
C ALA A 60 -9.57 15.76 -15.46
N LEU A 61 -10.08 15.14 -14.39
CA LEU A 61 -10.83 15.82 -13.34
C LEU A 61 -9.96 16.41 -12.22
N THR A 62 -8.70 16.01 -12.12
CA THR A 62 -7.82 16.37 -10.98
C THR A 62 -6.63 17.23 -11.34
N SER A 63 -5.92 16.91 -12.43
CA SER A 63 -4.55 17.41 -12.65
C SER A 63 -4.29 17.94 -14.06
N ARG A 64 -5.26 17.84 -14.98
CA ARG A 64 -5.14 18.28 -16.36
C ARG A 64 -6.15 19.37 -16.69
N SER A 65 -5.72 20.37 -17.43
CA SER A 65 -6.61 21.39 -18.00
C SER A 65 -6.95 21.03 -19.44
N CYS A 66 -8.24 21.03 -19.76
CA CYS A 66 -8.72 20.92 -21.13
C CYS A 66 -8.73 22.31 -21.77
N ARG A 67 -8.29 22.43 -23.02
CA ARG A 67 -8.39 23.68 -23.77
C ARG A 67 -9.74 23.75 -24.48
N GLU A 68 -10.32 24.93 -24.54
CA GLU A 68 -11.48 25.19 -25.39
C GLU A 68 -11.20 24.82 -26.85
N GLY A 69 -12.19 24.23 -27.53
CA GLY A 69 -12.08 23.76 -28.92
C GLY A 69 -11.56 22.33 -29.11
N ILE A 70 -11.14 21.64 -28.05
CA ILE A 70 -10.78 20.22 -28.09
C ILE A 70 -12.00 19.38 -27.66
N THR A 71 -12.32 18.34 -28.43
CA THR A 71 -13.40 17.41 -28.04
C THR A 71 -13.00 16.58 -26.81
N GLY A 72 -13.97 16.18 -26.00
CA GLY A 72 -13.72 15.34 -24.81
C GLY A 72 -12.95 14.06 -25.14
N GLU A 73 -13.26 13.44 -26.29
CA GLU A 73 -12.57 12.24 -26.77
C GLU A 73 -11.10 12.50 -27.10
N GLN A 74 -10.81 13.59 -27.84
CA GLN A 74 -9.43 13.98 -28.15
C GLN A 74 -8.63 14.34 -26.89
N PHE A 75 -9.28 14.99 -25.92
CA PHE A 75 -8.66 15.33 -24.65
C PHE A 75 -8.28 14.08 -23.85
N LEU A 76 -9.22 13.14 -23.67
CA LEU A 76 -8.96 11.88 -22.98
C LEU A 76 -7.93 11.02 -23.73
N ALA A 77 -8.00 10.94 -25.07
CA ALA A 77 -7.01 10.23 -25.87
C ALA A 77 -5.59 10.80 -25.70
N GLY A 78 -5.46 12.12 -25.59
CA GLY A 78 -4.20 12.79 -25.29
C GLY A 78 -3.64 12.40 -23.92
N ILE A 79 -4.49 12.34 -22.89
CA ILE A 79 -4.11 11.91 -21.54
C ILE A 79 -3.70 10.43 -21.54
N MET A 80 -4.48 9.54 -22.15
CA MET A 80 -4.16 8.11 -22.27
C MET A 80 -2.81 7.89 -22.94
N ARG A 81 -2.54 8.58 -24.05
CA ARG A 81 -1.24 8.51 -24.74
C ARG A 81 -0.09 8.97 -23.83
N SER A 82 -0.30 10.01 -23.02
CA SER A 82 0.70 10.47 -22.05
C SER A 82 0.96 9.45 -20.94
N ILE A 83 -0.08 8.74 -20.47
CA ILE A 83 0.04 7.68 -19.46
C ILE A 83 0.84 6.51 -20.05
N ALA A 84 0.39 5.97 -21.18
CA ALA A 84 1.03 4.84 -21.86
C ALA A 84 2.50 5.13 -22.21
N SER A 85 2.80 6.32 -22.73
CA SER A 85 4.18 6.74 -23.01
C SER A 85 5.05 6.83 -21.76
N THR A 86 4.48 7.22 -20.62
CA THR A 86 5.20 7.27 -19.35
C THR A 86 5.45 5.85 -18.82
N ALA A 87 4.47 4.96 -18.93
CA ALA A 87 4.61 3.55 -18.59
C ALA A 87 5.69 2.88 -19.44
N ARG A 88 5.65 3.03 -20.77
CA ARG A 88 6.69 2.50 -21.68
C ARG A 88 8.08 2.99 -21.32
N ARG A 89 8.28 4.31 -21.17
CA ARG A 89 9.59 4.87 -20.77
C ARG A 89 10.03 4.42 -19.38
N SER A 90 9.09 4.09 -18.49
CA SER A 90 9.40 3.54 -17.18
C SER A 90 9.89 2.09 -17.31
N ARG A 91 9.26 1.27 -18.16
CA ARG A 91 9.68 -0.11 -18.43
C ARG A 91 11.04 -0.17 -19.12
N GLU A 92 11.23 0.63 -20.17
CA GLU A 92 12.52 0.76 -20.88
C GLU A 92 13.67 1.12 -19.91
N ARG A 93 13.41 2.00 -18.94
CA ARG A 93 14.41 2.39 -17.92
C ARG A 93 14.73 1.30 -16.90
N ARG A 94 13.79 0.38 -16.62
CA ARG A 94 13.98 -0.69 -15.64
C ARG A 94 14.61 -1.95 -16.24
N ALA A 95 14.76 -2.04 -17.57
CA ALA A 95 15.16 -3.27 -18.25
C ALA A 95 14.31 -4.49 -17.81
N GLU A 96 13.05 -4.24 -17.43
CA GLU A 96 12.09 -5.27 -17.07
C GLU A 96 11.55 -5.88 -18.36
N ASP A 97 12.27 -6.86 -18.91
CA ASP A 97 11.58 -7.88 -19.70
C ASP A 97 10.65 -8.61 -18.75
N PRO A 98 9.34 -8.73 -19.05
CA PRO A 98 8.45 -9.56 -18.25
C PRO A 98 8.96 -11.01 -18.34
N VAL A 99 9.66 -11.45 -17.30
CA VAL A 99 10.08 -12.85 -17.16
C VAL A 99 8.79 -13.63 -16.87
N SER A 100 8.23 -14.23 -17.91
CA SER A 100 7.19 -15.24 -17.76
C SER A 100 7.84 -16.49 -17.20
N ILE A 101 7.90 -16.59 -15.87
CA ILE A 101 8.35 -17.81 -15.18
C ILE A 101 7.20 -18.82 -15.28
N PRO A 102 7.41 -20.00 -15.90
CA PRO A 102 6.41 -21.07 -15.90
C PRO A 102 6.01 -21.42 -14.46
N VAL A 103 4.73 -21.72 -14.23
CA VAL A 103 4.19 -22.01 -12.88
C VAL A 103 4.93 -23.17 -12.23
N GLU A 104 5.41 -24.11 -13.04
CA GLU A 104 6.20 -25.27 -12.62
C GLU A 104 7.56 -24.84 -12.05
N VAL A 105 8.23 -23.87 -12.71
CA VAL A 105 9.50 -23.30 -12.23
C VAL A 105 9.28 -22.47 -10.97
N LEU A 106 8.15 -21.78 -10.85
CA LEU A 106 7.78 -21.07 -9.64
C LEU A 106 7.55 -22.04 -8.47
N ALA A 107 6.86 -23.16 -8.70
CA ALA A 107 6.64 -24.20 -7.70
C ALA A 107 7.96 -24.85 -7.23
N GLU A 108 8.87 -25.15 -8.17
CA GLU A 108 10.21 -25.66 -7.85
C GLU A 108 11.07 -24.62 -7.12
N GLN A 109 11.05 -23.35 -7.54
CA GLN A 109 11.78 -22.27 -6.86
C GLN A 109 11.20 -21.94 -5.49
N MET A 110 9.88 -22.04 -5.28
CA MET A 110 9.26 -21.91 -3.97
C MET A 110 9.66 -23.07 -3.04
N ALA A 111 9.81 -24.28 -3.57
CA ALA A 111 10.32 -25.43 -2.84
C ALA A 111 11.81 -25.26 -2.45
N ILE A 112 12.61 -24.60 -3.29
CA ILE A 112 14.05 -24.34 -3.04
C ILE A 112 14.26 -23.08 -2.16
N GLY A 113 13.39 -22.09 -2.25
CA GLY A 113 13.54 -20.75 -1.63
C GLY A 113 13.05 -20.62 -0.18
N GLY A 114 12.61 -21.70 0.45
CA GLY A 114 12.18 -21.67 1.86
C GLY A 114 10.88 -20.90 2.12
N TYR A 115 10.06 -20.65 1.08
CA TYR A 115 8.70 -20.14 1.28
C TYR A 115 7.81 -21.30 1.73
N THR A 116 7.77 -21.53 3.04
CA THR A 116 6.80 -22.42 3.66
C THR A 116 5.44 -21.73 3.65
N VAL A 117 4.48 -22.31 2.91
CA VAL A 117 3.07 -22.01 3.15
C VAL A 117 2.80 -22.50 4.57
N GLN A 118 2.53 -21.58 5.50
CA GLN A 118 2.19 -21.94 6.88
C GLN A 118 1.01 -22.90 6.85
N SER A 119 1.13 -24.03 7.56
CA SER A 119 0.02 -24.97 7.66
C SER A 119 -1.16 -24.32 8.40
N ALA A 120 -2.36 -24.88 8.23
CA ALA A 120 -3.52 -24.41 8.98
C ALA A 120 -3.27 -24.47 10.50
N ASP A 121 -2.55 -25.50 10.96
CA ASP A 121 -2.17 -25.65 12.37
C ASP A 121 -1.18 -24.56 12.82
N ASP A 122 -0.21 -24.19 11.98
CA ASP A 122 0.72 -23.08 12.28
C ASP A 122 -0.01 -21.74 12.39
N ILE A 123 -1.02 -21.52 11.54
CA ILE A 123 -1.85 -20.31 11.59
C ILE A 123 -2.68 -20.29 12.88
N ILE A 124 -3.29 -21.42 13.25
CA ILE A 124 -4.07 -21.56 14.48
C ILE A 124 -3.21 -21.31 15.71
N GLU A 125 -2.01 -21.89 15.76
CA GLU A 125 -1.09 -21.71 16.89
C GLU A 125 -0.56 -20.27 16.94
N THR A 126 -0.25 -19.66 15.78
CA THR A 126 0.13 -18.24 15.69
C THR A 126 -0.95 -17.33 16.26
N GLU A 127 -2.22 -17.54 15.88
CA GLU A 127 -3.33 -16.74 16.38
C GLU A 127 -3.63 -16.99 17.87
N ARG A 128 -3.42 -18.22 18.36
CA ARG A 128 -3.50 -18.53 19.79
C ARG A 128 -2.46 -17.76 20.59
N VAL A 129 -1.19 -17.83 20.20
CA VAL A 129 -0.09 -17.10 20.85
C VAL A 129 -0.33 -15.59 20.78
N ARG A 130 -0.83 -15.09 19.64
CA ARG A 130 -1.19 -13.68 19.46
C ARG A 130 -2.24 -13.21 20.47
N ARG A 131 -3.30 -14.01 20.70
CA ARG A 131 -4.34 -13.69 21.70
C ARG A 131 -3.78 -13.66 23.12
N ILE A 132 -2.90 -14.60 23.45
CA ILE A 132 -2.22 -14.65 24.75
C ILE A 132 -1.36 -13.40 24.96
N CYS A 133 -0.55 -13.03 23.96
CA CYS A 133 0.25 -11.81 24.02
C CYS A 133 -0.61 -10.55 24.17
N ALA A 134 -1.74 -10.48 23.46
CA ALA A 134 -2.68 -9.37 23.57
C ALA A 134 -3.24 -9.24 25.00
N ASP A 135 -3.68 -10.34 25.61
CA ASP A 135 -4.16 -10.34 27.01
C ASP A 135 -3.07 -9.88 28.00
N VAL A 136 -1.81 -10.32 27.80
CA VAL A 136 -0.70 -9.85 28.63
C VAL A 136 -0.47 -8.34 28.47
N LEU A 137 -0.53 -7.81 27.25
CA LEU A 137 -0.39 -6.38 27.00
C LEU A 137 -1.53 -5.58 27.63
N ASP A 138 -2.77 -6.06 27.53
CA ASP A 138 -3.94 -5.43 28.13
C ASP A 138 -3.82 -5.37 29.66
N ARG A 139 -3.39 -6.47 30.31
CA ARG A 139 -3.14 -6.51 31.75
C ARG A 139 -2.03 -5.54 32.19
N LEU A 140 -0.95 -5.46 31.41
CA LEU A 140 0.15 -4.51 31.67
C LEU A 140 -0.33 -3.06 31.55
N ALA A 141 -1.11 -2.75 30.52
CA ALA A 141 -1.67 -1.42 30.30
C ALA A 141 -2.67 -1.03 31.42
N ALA A 142 -3.53 -1.96 31.84
CA ALA A 142 -4.50 -1.74 32.91
C ALA A 142 -3.87 -1.49 34.28
N ALA A 143 -2.70 -2.07 34.55
CA ALA A 143 -2.03 -1.95 35.84
C ALA A 143 -1.36 -0.59 36.09
N SER A 144 -1.01 0.15 35.02
CA SER A 144 -0.37 1.46 35.15
C SER A 144 -0.50 2.30 33.88
N ALA A 145 -0.99 3.54 34.03
CA ALA A 145 -1.08 4.50 32.93
C ALA A 145 0.30 4.80 32.28
N THR A 146 1.38 4.76 33.06
CA THR A 146 2.75 4.93 32.54
C THR A 146 3.19 3.72 31.71
N GLN A 147 2.79 2.51 32.09
CA GLN A 147 3.07 1.30 31.31
C GLN A 147 2.25 1.27 30.01
N ALA A 148 0.97 1.67 30.07
CA ALA A 148 0.14 1.81 28.88
C ALA A 148 0.78 2.76 27.84
N LYS A 149 1.15 3.98 28.25
CA LYS A 149 1.84 4.94 27.37
C LYS A 149 3.18 4.42 26.84
N LEU A 150 3.91 3.65 27.63
CA LEU A 150 5.16 3.03 27.18
C LEU A 150 4.91 1.97 26.10
N ILE A 151 3.90 1.12 26.28
CA ILE A 151 3.51 0.09 25.31
C ILE A 151 3.05 0.75 24.01
N ASP A 152 2.21 1.77 24.09
CA ASP A 152 1.73 2.53 22.93
C ASP A 152 2.88 3.18 22.17
N GLY A 153 3.79 3.87 22.86
CA GLY A 153 4.95 4.49 22.25
C GLY A 153 5.86 3.48 21.54
N ILE A 154 6.03 2.28 22.10
CA ILE A 154 6.77 1.18 21.45
C ILE A 154 6.01 0.68 20.20
N GLY A 155 4.67 0.55 20.28
CA GLY A 155 3.82 0.17 19.15
C GLY A 155 3.87 1.16 17.98
N LEU A 156 4.07 2.45 18.28
CA LEU A 156 4.31 3.51 17.29
C LEU A 156 5.76 3.54 16.75
N GLY A 157 6.64 2.65 17.24
CA GLY A 157 8.04 2.59 16.82
C GLY A 157 8.94 3.67 17.42
N LEU A 158 8.48 4.40 18.45
CA LEU A 158 9.26 5.46 19.11
C LEU A 158 10.44 4.85 19.89
N ARG A 159 11.58 5.54 19.88
CA ARG A 159 12.83 5.10 20.55
C ARG A 159 13.59 6.28 21.13
N GLY A 160 14.45 6.00 22.11
CA GLY A 160 15.37 7.00 22.70
C GLY A 160 14.64 8.22 23.22
N GLN A 161 15.10 9.42 22.83
CA GLN A 161 14.52 10.69 23.27
C GLN A 161 13.06 10.84 22.88
N ALA A 162 12.66 10.44 21.67
CA ALA A 162 11.27 10.55 21.21
C ALA A 162 10.30 9.73 22.08
N LEU A 163 10.75 8.60 22.64
CA LEU A 163 9.95 7.80 23.56
C LEU A 163 9.91 8.44 24.96
N ALA A 164 11.00 9.06 25.42
CA ALA A 164 11.03 9.79 26.69
C ALA A 164 10.09 11.02 26.65
N ASP A 165 10.12 11.76 25.54
CA ASP A 165 9.24 12.92 25.30
C ASP A 165 7.77 12.50 25.26
N HIS A 166 7.46 11.37 24.62
CA HIS A 166 6.10 10.81 24.59
C HIS A 166 5.56 10.47 25.99
N LEU A 167 6.44 10.04 26.90
CA LEU A 167 6.09 9.73 28.28
C LEU A 167 6.15 10.95 29.20
N ALA A 168 6.65 12.09 28.72
CA ALA A 168 6.96 13.29 29.50
C ALA A 168 7.90 13.01 30.69
N ILE A 169 8.93 12.20 30.46
CA ILE A 169 9.95 11.83 31.47
C ILE A 169 11.36 12.09 30.96
N SER A 170 12.34 12.08 31.87
CA SER A 170 13.74 12.14 31.48
C SER A 170 14.20 10.84 30.79
N LEU A 171 15.27 10.92 30.01
CA LEU A 171 15.87 9.75 29.37
C LEU A 171 16.39 8.73 30.41
N ASP A 172 16.86 9.21 31.55
CA ASP A 172 17.33 8.37 32.66
C ASP A 172 16.16 7.62 33.33
N ASP A 173 15.02 8.30 33.50
CA ASP A 173 13.80 7.70 34.04
C ASP A 173 13.20 6.66 33.08
N LEU A 174 13.33 6.88 31.77
CA LEU A 174 12.86 5.91 30.76
C LEU A 174 13.52 4.54 30.94
N ALA A 175 14.81 4.48 31.27
CA ALA A 175 15.49 3.22 31.54
C ALA A 175 14.87 2.50 32.75
N THR A 176 14.52 3.24 33.79
CA THR A 176 13.86 2.71 35.00
C THR A 176 12.46 2.18 34.70
N VAL A 177 11.64 2.94 33.96
CA VAL A 177 10.29 2.52 33.57
C VAL A 177 10.35 1.27 32.68
N ARG A 178 11.29 1.19 31.74
CA ARG A 178 11.49 -0.01 30.90
C ARG A 178 11.86 -1.25 31.73
N ARG A 179 12.72 -1.11 32.74
CA ARG A 179 13.05 -2.21 33.66
C ARG A 179 11.84 -2.63 34.50
N ALA A 180 11.03 -1.67 34.94
CA ALA A 180 9.79 -1.96 35.68
C ALA A 180 8.78 -2.72 34.81
N LEU A 181 8.53 -2.25 33.58
CA LEU A 181 7.67 -2.93 32.61
C LEU A 181 8.17 -4.35 32.32
N LYS A 182 9.47 -4.53 32.05
CA LYS A 182 10.07 -5.86 31.81
C LYS A 182 9.83 -6.82 32.97
N ARG A 183 10.09 -6.39 34.22
CA ARG A 183 9.86 -7.21 35.42
C ARG A 183 8.37 -7.53 35.61
N HIS A 184 7.49 -6.61 35.26
CA HIS A 184 6.05 -6.86 35.35
C HIS A 184 5.61 -7.88 34.29
N ALA A 185 6.05 -7.71 33.04
CA ALA A 185 5.78 -8.63 31.95
C ALA A 185 6.27 -10.04 32.28
N GLN A 186 7.48 -10.20 32.84
CA GLN A 186 8.01 -11.50 33.25
C GLN A 186 7.13 -12.21 34.28
N ARG A 187 6.60 -11.48 35.27
CA ARG A 187 5.72 -12.06 36.29
C ARG A 187 4.39 -12.52 35.71
N LEU A 188 3.81 -11.74 34.79
CA LEU A 188 2.59 -12.13 34.09
C LEU A 188 2.85 -13.30 33.13
N TRP A 189 3.99 -13.29 32.44
CA TRP A 189 4.35 -14.34 31.49
C TRP A 189 4.41 -15.71 32.16
N LEU A 190 5.01 -15.83 33.35
CA LEU A 190 5.04 -17.08 34.13
C LEU A 190 3.63 -17.63 34.46
N GLN A 191 2.60 -16.77 34.47
CA GLN A 191 1.21 -17.19 34.71
C GLN A 191 0.53 -17.71 33.45
N VAL A 192 0.99 -17.28 32.26
CA VAL A 192 0.37 -17.61 30.97
C VAL A 192 1.21 -18.59 30.14
N GLU A 193 2.49 -18.75 30.45
CA GLU A 193 3.41 -19.73 29.85
C GLU A 193 2.87 -21.18 29.87
N PRO A 194 2.20 -21.67 30.92
CA PRO A 194 1.57 -23.00 30.89
C PRO A 194 0.46 -23.14 29.84
N ALA A 195 -0.13 -22.02 29.40
CA ALA A 195 -1.17 -22.00 28.36
C ALA A 195 -0.58 -21.85 26.93
N ILE A 196 0.74 -21.63 26.80
CA ILE A 196 1.45 -21.53 25.52
C ILE A 196 2.16 -22.85 25.19
N SER A 197 2.69 -23.54 26.20
CA SER A 197 3.30 -24.87 25.99
C SER A 197 2.23 -25.89 25.58
N PRO A 198 2.44 -26.69 24.51
CA PRO A 198 1.59 -27.84 24.24
C PRO A 198 1.66 -28.81 25.44
N PRO A 199 0.57 -29.52 25.79
CA PRO A 199 0.65 -30.53 26.84
C PRO A 199 1.75 -31.52 26.46
N GLU A 200 2.73 -31.71 27.36
CA GLU A 200 3.70 -32.78 27.21
C GLU A 200 2.91 -34.07 26.98
N ASN A 201 3.10 -34.67 25.80
CA ASN A 201 2.60 -35.99 25.49
C ASN A 201 3.10 -36.94 26.58
N THR A 202 2.24 -37.27 27.54
CA THR A 202 2.31 -38.50 28.32
C THR A 202 2.20 -39.65 27.33
N ARG A 203 3.33 -40.05 26.76
CA ARG A 203 3.44 -41.32 26.04
C ARG A 203 3.24 -42.45 27.07
N PRO A 204 2.29 -43.37 26.86
CA PRO A 204 2.27 -44.64 27.58
C PRO A 204 3.47 -45.52 27.21
#